data_AF-A0A8S9T912-F1
#
_entry.id   AF-A0A8S9T912-F1
#
_cell.length_a   1.000
_cell.length_b   1.000
_cell.length_c   1.000
_cell.angle_alpha   90.00
_cell.angle_beta   90.00
_cell.angle_gamma   90.00
#
_symmetry.space_group_name_H-M   'P 1'
#
loop_
_entity.id
_entity.type
_entity.pdbx_description
1 polymer ?
#
loop_
_entity_poly.entity_id
_entity_poly.type
_entity_poly.pdbx_seq_one_letter_code
_entity_poly.pdbx_strand_id
1 'polypeptide(L)'
;MSKTDKVRLRHILDAANQAIAFTQGRNRADLDTDTMLALAVVRLIEILGEAAKNVSQGTKDSIPDIPWRQIAGTRDRLSHAYFDVNLDII
;
A
#
# COMPACT_ATOMS: atom_id res chain seq x y z
N MET A 1 16.05 -14.06 7.05
CA MET A 1 14.64 -13.72 6.79
C MET A 1 13.72 -14.87 7.24
N SER A 2 12.73 -14.58 8.07
CA SER A 2 11.79 -15.60 8.61
C SER A 2 10.73 -16.05 7.59
N LYS A 3 10.04 -17.17 7.84
CA LYS A 3 8.88 -17.60 7.03
C LYS A 3 7.76 -16.55 7.06
N THR A 4 7.51 -15.95 8.21
CA THR A 4 6.51 -14.89 8.39
C THR A 4 6.85 -13.64 7.58
N ASP A 5 8.13 -13.23 7.55
CA ASP A 5 8.55 -12.09 6.75
C ASP A 5 8.39 -12.35 5.26
N LYS A 6 8.67 -13.58 4.78
CA LYS A 6 8.41 -13.95 3.38
C LYS A 6 6.93 -13.78 3.00
N VAL A 7 6.02 -14.16 3.88
CA VAL A 7 4.57 -13.98 3.66
C VAL A 7 4.21 -12.49 3.61
N ARG A 8 4.76 -11.66 4.52
CA ARG A 8 4.53 -10.21 4.51
C ARG A 8 5.05 -9.55 3.24
N LEU A 9 6.25 -9.91 2.80
CA LEU A 9 6.82 -9.42 1.54
C LEU A 9 5.96 -9.84 0.34
N ARG A 10 5.41 -11.05 0.37
CA ARG A 10 4.46 -11.51 -0.66
C ARG A 10 3.20 -10.66 -0.67
N HIS A 11 2.61 -10.36 0.50
CA HIS A 11 1.43 -9.49 0.58
C HIS A 11 1.71 -8.09 0.03
N ILE A 12 2.89 -7.51 0.31
CA ILE A 12 3.32 -6.22 -0.25
C ILE A 12 3.35 -6.30 -1.77
N LEU A 13 4.01 -7.32 -2.32
CA LEU A 13 4.17 -7.49 -3.76
C LEU A 13 2.82 -7.70 -4.46
N ASP A 14 1.97 -8.57 -3.91
CA ASP A 14 0.68 -8.91 -4.51
C ASP A 14 -0.27 -7.70 -4.47
N ALA A 15 -0.27 -6.94 -3.37
CA ALA A 15 -1.06 -5.71 -3.26
C ALA A 15 -0.58 -4.62 -4.24
N ALA A 16 0.74 -4.42 -4.36
CA ALA A 16 1.30 -3.47 -5.31
C ALA A 16 0.94 -3.83 -6.77
N ASN A 17 1.09 -5.10 -7.14
CA ASN A 17 0.75 -5.57 -8.49
C ASN A 17 -0.74 -5.41 -8.81
N GLN A 18 -1.62 -5.68 -7.85
CA GLN A 18 -3.06 -5.45 -8.04
C GLN A 18 -3.40 -3.96 -8.17
N ALA A 19 -2.76 -3.10 -7.38
CA ALA A 19 -2.99 -1.66 -7.47
C ALA A 19 -2.56 -1.12 -8.85
N ILE A 20 -1.42 -1.58 -9.35
CA ILE A 20 -0.95 -1.26 -10.71
C ILE A 20 -1.94 -1.77 -11.76
N ALA A 21 -2.43 -3.01 -11.62
CA ALA A 21 -3.38 -3.58 -12.57
C ALA A 21 -4.72 -2.82 -12.62
N PHE A 22 -5.23 -2.38 -11.47
CA PHE A 22 -6.49 -1.63 -11.40
C PHE A 22 -6.37 -0.20 -11.93
N THR A 23 -5.20 0.41 -11.78
CA THR A 23 -4.92 1.77 -12.24
C THR A 23 -4.36 1.82 -13.67
N GLN A 24 -4.08 0.68 -14.29
CA GLN A 24 -3.54 0.62 -15.65
C GLN A 24 -4.52 1.24 -16.66
N GLY A 25 -4.04 2.24 -17.41
CA GLY A 25 -4.87 2.97 -18.39
C GLY A 25 -5.88 3.93 -17.77
N ARG A 26 -5.83 4.13 -16.44
CA ARG A 26 -6.61 5.11 -15.70
C ARG A 26 -5.80 6.37 -15.44
N ASN A 27 -6.49 7.47 -15.21
CA ASN A 27 -5.94 8.73 -14.76
C ASN A 27 -6.47 9.06 -13.36
N ARG A 28 -5.90 10.08 -12.71
CA ARG A 28 -6.28 10.50 -11.35
C ARG A 28 -7.77 10.84 -11.23
N ALA A 29 -8.36 11.52 -12.22
CA ALA A 29 -9.78 11.91 -12.17
C ALA A 29 -10.74 10.70 -12.23
N ASP A 30 -10.27 9.55 -12.71
CA ASP A 30 -11.06 8.31 -12.65
C ASP A 30 -11.31 7.89 -11.19
N LEU A 31 -10.40 8.21 -10.24
CA LEU A 31 -10.63 7.92 -8.83
C LEU A 31 -11.74 8.79 -8.21
N ASP A 32 -12.00 10.00 -8.76
CA ASP A 32 -13.06 10.88 -8.27
C ASP A 32 -14.46 10.42 -8.75
N THR A 33 -14.50 9.68 -9.85
CA THR A 33 -15.77 9.28 -10.51
C THR A 33 -16.07 7.79 -10.37
N ASP A 34 -15.06 6.95 -10.13
CA ASP A 34 -15.18 5.51 -9.89
C ASP A 34 -14.87 5.19 -8.42
N THR A 35 -15.91 5.24 -7.58
CA THR A 35 -15.80 4.95 -6.14
C THR A 35 -15.30 3.53 -5.88
N MET A 36 -15.61 2.56 -6.73
CA MET A 36 -15.15 1.19 -6.54
C MET A 36 -13.64 1.10 -6.75
N LEU A 37 -13.12 1.76 -7.80
CA LEU A 37 -11.69 1.84 -8.07
C LEU A 37 -10.96 2.55 -6.93
N ALA A 38 -11.46 3.71 -6.47
CA ALA A 38 -10.86 4.45 -5.37
C ALA A 38 -10.77 3.60 -4.09
N LEU A 39 -11.88 2.97 -3.68
CA LEU A 39 -11.90 2.10 -2.49
C LEU A 39 -10.98 0.89 -2.65
N ALA A 40 -10.91 0.29 -3.83
CA ALA A 40 -10.02 -0.83 -4.11
C ALA A 40 -8.54 -0.43 -3.98
N VAL A 41 -8.14 0.69 -4.57
CA VAL A 41 -6.75 1.19 -4.50
C VAL A 41 -6.37 1.56 -3.07
N VAL A 42 -7.24 2.29 -2.36
CA VAL A 42 -7.05 2.62 -0.93
C VAL A 42 -6.81 1.36 -0.13
N ARG A 43 -7.66 0.33 -0.31
CA ARG A 43 -7.54 -0.92 0.43
C ARG A 43 -6.23 -1.65 0.17
N LEU A 44 -5.76 -1.64 -1.08
CA LEU A 44 -4.49 -2.27 -1.45
C LEU A 44 -3.29 -1.54 -0.81
N ILE A 45 -3.33 -0.20 -0.74
CA ILE A 45 -2.30 0.60 -0.07
C ILE A 45 -2.29 0.34 1.44
N GLU A 46 -3.46 0.18 2.08
CA GLU A 46 -3.55 -0.20 3.49
C GLU A 46 -2.90 -1.56 3.78
N ILE A 47 -3.22 -2.58 2.96
CA ILE A 47 -2.65 -3.93 3.08
C ILE A 47 -1.13 -3.87 2.97
N LEU A 48 -0.65 -3.13 1.98
CA LEU A 48 0.77 -2.94 1.70
C LEU A 48 1.48 -2.23 2.88
N GLY A 49 0.88 -1.18 3.44
CA GLY A 49 1.42 -0.45 4.59
C GLY A 49 1.45 -1.31 5.87
N GLU A 50 0.38 -2.06 6.15
CA GLU A 50 0.31 -2.96 7.30
C GLU A 50 1.34 -4.10 7.20
N ALA A 51 1.49 -4.69 6.01
CA ALA A 51 2.48 -5.74 5.79
C ALA A 51 3.90 -5.21 5.98
N ALA A 52 4.23 -4.03 5.43
CA ALA A 52 5.54 -3.39 5.58
C ALA A 52 5.86 -3.03 7.03
N LYS A 53 4.88 -2.50 7.79
CA LYS A 53 5.03 -2.21 9.22
C LYS A 53 5.48 -3.44 9.99
N ASN A 54 4.87 -4.59 9.69
CA ASN A 54 5.10 -5.83 10.42
C ASN A 54 6.35 -6.62 9.98
N VAL A 55 7.04 -6.27 8.89
CA VAL A 55 8.32 -6.93 8.54
C VAL A 55 9.36 -6.71 9.65
N SER A 56 10.09 -7.75 10.02
CA SER A 56 11.13 -7.68 11.06
C SER A 56 12.24 -6.68 10.71
N GLN A 57 12.82 -6.04 11.73
CA GLN A 57 13.90 -5.05 11.53
C GLN A 57 15.10 -5.66 10.80
N GLY A 58 15.53 -6.87 11.17
CA GLY A 58 16.64 -7.53 10.48
C GLY A 58 16.37 -7.84 9.00
N THR A 59 15.11 -8.03 8.59
CA THR A 59 14.76 -8.15 7.17
C THR A 59 14.76 -6.78 6.48
N LYS A 60 14.23 -5.75 7.14
CA LYS A 60 14.26 -4.37 6.63
C LYS A 60 15.69 -3.88 6.40
N ASP A 61 16.58 -4.13 7.35
CA ASP A 61 18.01 -3.76 7.29
C ASP A 61 18.74 -4.50 6.16
N SER A 62 18.32 -5.74 5.84
CA SER A 62 18.88 -6.51 4.73
C SER A 62 18.43 -6.04 3.34
N ILE A 63 17.41 -5.18 3.26
CA ILE A 63 16.86 -4.64 2.01
C ILE A 63 16.64 -3.12 2.19
N PRO A 64 17.73 -2.33 2.28
CA PRO A 64 17.65 -0.90 2.61
C PRO A 64 17.06 -0.04 1.49
N ASP A 65 17.05 -0.53 0.25
CA ASP A 65 16.52 0.19 -0.91
C ASP A 65 14.99 0.36 -0.87
N ILE A 66 14.29 -0.46 -0.08
CA ILE A 66 12.86 -0.33 0.12
C ILE A 66 12.60 0.77 1.16
N PRO A 67 11.78 1.79 0.86
CA PRO A 67 11.49 2.88 1.79
C PRO A 67 10.47 2.47 2.86
N TRP A 68 10.82 1.51 3.71
CA TRP A 68 9.94 0.85 4.70
C TRP A 68 9.11 1.82 5.55
N ARG A 69 9.74 2.91 6.02
CA ARG A 69 9.06 3.91 6.87
C ARG A 69 7.98 4.67 6.10
N GLN A 70 8.25 5.00 4.84
CA GLN A 70 7.28 5.72 4.00
C GLN A 70 6.11 4.80 3.68
N ILE A 71 6.41 3.54 3.33
CA ILE A 71 5.40 2.53 3.04
C ILE A 71 4.51 2.26 4.24
N ALA A 72 5.08 2.04 5.43
CA ALA A 72 4.29 1.82 6.64
C ALA A 72 3.43 3.04 7.00
N GLY A 73 3.90 4.25 6.68
CA GLY A 73 3.20 5.51 6.95
C GLY A 73 2.03 5.81 6.00
N THR A 74 1.88 5.11 4.87
CA THR A 74 0.74 5.33 3.96
C THR A 74 -0.58 4.99 4.62
N ARG A 75 -0.61 3.90 5.39
CA ARG A 75 -1.77 3.48 6.20
C ARG A 75 -2.21 4.59 7.15
N ASP A 76 -1.28 5.24 7.83
CA ASP A 76 -1.63 6.25 8.83
C ASP A 76 -2.22 7.50 8.17
N ARG A 77 -1.78 7.84 6.95
CA ARG A 77 -2.36 8.95 6.16
C ARG A 77 -3.76 8.63 5.64
N LEU A 78 -4.01 7.38 5.24
CA LEU A 78 -5.31 6.94 4.72
C LEU A 78 -6.33 6.70 5.85
N SER A 79 -5.89 6.11 6.97
CA SER A 79 -6.75 5.77 8.11
C SER A 79 -7.20 6.97 8.95
N HIS A 80 -6.50 8.12 8.91
CA HIS A 80 -6.97 9.33 9.62
C HIS A 80 -8.04 10.09 8.84
N ALA A 81 -8.29 9.70 7.59
CA ALA A 81 -9.19 10.37 6.67
C ALA A 81 -10.50 9.58 6.47
N TYR A 82 -11.01 8.92 7.52
CA TYR A 82 -12.18 8.02 7.47
C TYR A 82 -13.44 8.57 6.76
N PHE A 83 -13.54 9.89 6.55
CA PHE A 83 -14.62 10.53 5.80
C PHE A 83 -14.16 11.34 4.57
N ASP A 84 -12.86 11.56 4.40
CA ASP A 84 -12.33 12.47 3.37
C ASP A 84 -10.91 12.03 2.96
N VAL A 85 -10.80 10.79 2.47
CA VAL A 85 -9.54 10.30 1.89
C VAL A 85 -9.16 11.24 0.77
N ASN A 86 -8.10 12.02 0.98
CA ASN A 86 -7.57 12.87 -0.07
C ASN A 86 -7.02 11.96 -1.18
N LEU A 87 -7.79 11.79 -2.25
CA LEU A 87 -7.37 10.96 -3.37
C LEU A 87 -6.19 11.58 -4.13
N ASP A 88 -5.85 12.87 -3.92
CA ASP A 88 -4.67 13.51 -4.53
C ASP A 88 -3.33 13.02 -3.97
N ILE A 89 -3.34 12.29 -2.85
CA ILE A 89 -2.13 11.66 -2.29
C ILE A 89 -1.98 10.18 -2.72
N ILE A 90 -2.89 9.68 -3.56
CA ILE A 90 -2.91 8.32 -4.11
C ILE A 90 -2.49 8.36 -5.58
#